data_AF-A0A832ZP29-F1
#
_entry.id   AF-A0A832ZP29-F1
#
_cell.length_a   1.000
_cell.length_b   1.000
_cell.length_c   1.000
_cell.angle_alpha   90.00
_cell.angle_beta   90.00
_cell.angle_gamma   90.00
#
_symmetry.space_group_name_H-M   'P 1'
#
loop_
_entity.id
_entity.type
_entity.pdbx_description
1 polymer ?
#
loop_
_entity_poly.entity_id
_entity_poly.type
_entity_poly.pdbx_seq_one_letter_code
_entity_poly.pdbx_strand_id
1 'polypeptide(L)'
;MVKVLVVTGRLAANTIRRLIKKFNDVVEVFIANTDVASLMPISEIERAVKYAALNHIRYIMIPGLHPVSHSVLVSLSKRYNVVVFKGPKNLSLLSEVLAMIVDGKLVPKPGDLLDADRVSDTLLKTFLDEVRLEGFRLRSGIIVPYRPPPVHVFAEAYISQNVDIEKLKVIARKASCLVLGFPASYSRQKALELLEDARKMGICLGIDSPDDELLVRAANNLLVDVVLSIHPGNVGLLKELPEGTAVVLLPYSPTSSPPSTDEKIKILERLSNEALNHKLVPIADPVVKPPLVGLVESIVAYFEASKRLRVPLLAGLGNVYELLDADTHGVIALLSAIFVEAGVSVFLATEASRKASGAILETLVSSLLSSIAKHRGTPPKDVGIDLLILKEKQARAYKGAIADRVVNAWETKREPFTQDPIGYLHIWVENGFIYVTLLKDRKPILTIRARNAEEAYRAAIAHHMVSKLDHAAYLGYELAKAELALNLNRSYVQDEPLLTPLSKRFDSVITDYLRVLKNTRAKNKSSRIQAHEN
;
A
#
# COMPACT_ATOMS: atom_id res chain seq x y z
N MET A 1 9.61 -37.54 -5.01
CA MET A 1 8.85 -36.69 -4.05
C MET A 1 9.86 -35.77 -3.36
N VAL A 2 9.60 -34.46 -3.31
CA VAL A 2 10.53 -33.50 -2.70
C VAL A 2 10.52 -33.70 -1.18
N LYS A 3 11.67 -34.01 -0.57
CA LYS A 3 11.83 -34.07 0.89
C LYS A 3 12.56 -32.84 1.43
N VAL A 4 12.08 -32.28 2.53
CA VAL A 4 12.66 -31.09 3.18
C VAL A 4 12.95 -31.38 4.66
N LEU A 5 14.13 -30.99 5.14
CA LEU A 5 14.48 -31.00 6.55
C LEU A 5 14.38 -29.59 7.13
N VAL A 6 13.48 -29.37 8.09
CA VAL A 6 13.37 -28.10 8.83
C VAL A 6 14.19 -28.17 10.11
N VAL A 7 15.17 -27.30 10.25
CA VAL A 7 16.06 -27.23 11.42
C VAL A 7 15.53 -26.20 12.42
N THR A 8 15.40 -26.58 13.68
CA THR A 8 14.90 -25.70 14.74
C THR A 8 15.52 -25.99 16.12
N GLY A 9 15.33 -25.09 17.07
CA GLY A 9 15.68 -25.29 18.48
C GLY A 9 14.51 -25.87 19.29
N ARG A 10 14.77 -26.27 20.54
CA ARG A 10 13.79 -26.95 21.40
C ARG A 10 12.51 -26.15 21.63
N LEU A 11 12.61 -24.83 21.82
CA LEU A 11 11.45 -23.99 22.16
C LEU A 11 10.44 -23.87 21.01
N ALA A 12 10.90 -23.88 19.76
CA ALA A 12 10.03 -23.73 18.59
C ALA A 12 9.58 -25.08 17.99
N ALA A 13 10.08 -26.21 18.50
CA ALA A 13 9.85 -27.53 17.92
C ALA A 13 8.35 -27.90 17.85
N ASN A 14 7.60 -27.70 18.95
CA ASN A 14 6.17 -28.03 18.99
C ASN A 14 5.37 -27.15 18.03
N THR A 15 5.69 -25.85 17.97
CA THR A 15 5.06 -24.91 17.03
C THR A 15 5.31 -25.33 15.59
N ILE A 16 6.55 -25.66 15.23
CA ILE A 16 6.90 -26.10 13.87
C ILE A 16 6.21 -27.40 13.52
N ARG A 17 6.23 -28.41 14.39
CA ARG A 17 5.50 -29.68 14.16
C ARG A 17 4.02 -29.46 13.87
N ARG A 18 3.39 -28.52 14.59
CA ARG A 18 1.99 -28.15 14.33
C ARG A 18 1.82 -27.49 12.95
N LEU A 19 2.72 -26.59 12.58
CA LEU A 19 2.67 -25.89 11.29
C LEU A 19 2.91 -26.83 10.10
N ILE A 20 3.77 -27.83 10.27
CA ILE A 20 4.12 -28.77 9.19
C ILE A 20 3.24 -30.01 9.16
N LYS A 21 2.23 -30.12 10.02
CA LYS A 21 1.40 -31.34 10.18
C LYS A 21 0.84 -31.87 8.85
N LYS A 22 0.52 -30.97 7.91
CA LYS A 22 0.01 -31.30 6.57
C LYS A 22 1.07 -31.91 5.63
N PHE A 23 2.34 -31.86 6.00
CA PHE A 23 3.49 -32.25 5.19
C PHE A 23 4.33 -33.36 5.86
N ASN A 24 3.81 -34.05 6.87
CA ASN A 24 4.59 -35.04 7.65
C ASN A 24 5.22 -36.15 6.79
N ASP A 25 4.66 -36.45 5.62
CA ASP A 25 5.19 -37.47 4.70
C ASP A 25 6.44 -37.01 3.93
N VAL A 26 6.67 -35.69 3.85
CA VAL A 26 7.70 -35.06 3.01
C VAL A 26 8.57 -34.05 3.75
N VAL A 27 8.17 -33.60 4.94
CA VAL A 27 8.91 -32.65 5.77
C VAL A 27 9.29 -33.28 7.09
N GLU A 28 10.59 -33.34 7.38
CA GLU A 28 11.15 -33.80 8.64
C GLU A 28 11.61 -32.61 9.50
N VAL A 29 11.59 -32.75 10.83
CA VAL A 29 12.08 -31.71 11.76
C VAL A 29 13.34 -32.19 12.47
N PHE A 30 14.44 -31.47 12.28
CA PHE A 30 15.67 -31.66 13.04
C PHE A 30 15.70 -30.69 14.23
N ILE A 31 15.72 -31.23 15.45
CA ILE A 31 15.82 -30.42 16.67
C ILE A 31 17.30 -30.35 17.07
N ALA A 32 17.87 -29.16 16.90
CA ALA A 32 19.23 -28.85 17.32
C ALA A 32 19.35 -28.86 18.86
N ASN A 33 20.56 -29.13 19.36
CA ASN A 33 20.85 -29.09 20.80
C ASN A 33 21.01 -27.65 21.31
N THR A 34 20.01 -26.82 21.08
CA THR A 34 19.89 -25.43 21.55
C THR A 34 18.43 -25.11 21.80
N ASP A 35 18.15 -24.19 22.71
CA ASP A 35 16.78 -23.78 23.02
C ASP A 35 16.24 -22.83 21.95
N VAL A 36 17.05 -21.84 21.54
CA VAL A 36 16.68 -20.80 20.58
C VAL A 36 17.36 -21.05 19.24
N ALA A 37 16.55 -21.25 18.20
CA ALA A 37 17.00 -21.66 16.88
C ALA A 37 17.94 -20.64 16.19
N SER A 38 17.78 -19.35 16.44
CA SER A 38 18.64 -18.29 15.87
C SER A 38 20.02 -18.20 16.52
N LEU A 39 20.22 -18.78 17.71
CA LEU A 39 21.48 -18.82 18.45
C LEU A 39 22.23 -20.14 18.28
N MET A 40 21.78 -20.97 17.34
CA MET A 40 22.37 -22.27 17.08
C MET A 40 23.83 -22.13 16.62
N PRO A 41 24.77 -22.95 17.13
CA PRO A 41 26.12 -22.95 16.61
C PRO A 41 26.15 -23.58 15.21
N ILE A 42 27.13 -23.19 14.37
CA ILE A 42 27.27 -23.73 13.00
C ILE A 42 27.44 -25.26 13.01
N SER A 43 28.06 -25.82 14.05
CA SER A 43 28.21 -27.27 14.23
C SER A 43 26.88 -28.03 14.25
N GLU A 44 25.81 -27.41 14.75
CA GLU A 44 24.47 -28.02 14.75
C GLU A 44 23.82 -27.98 13.37
N ILE A 45 24.09 -26.94 12.57
CA ILE A 45 23.70 -26.91 11.16
C ILE A 45 24.42 -28.02 10.39
N GLU A 46 25.72 -28.20 10.63
CA GLU A 46 26.49 -29.29 10.02
C GLU A 46 25.94 -30.67 10.42
N ARG A 47 25.51 -30.84 11.67
CA ARG A 47 24.88 -32.08 12.15
C ARG A 47 23.58 -32.36 11.42
N ALA A 48 22.74 -31.35 11.23
CA ALA A 48 21.50 -31.45 10.45
C ALA A 48 21.78 -31.78 8.98
N VAL A 49 22.80 -31.17 8.38
CA VAL A 49 23.22 -31.43 6.99
C VAL A 49 23.71 -32.87 6.81
N LYS A 50 24.53 -33.39 7.73
CA LYS A 50 24.97 -34.79 7.71
C LYS A 50 23.80 -35.76 7.84
N TYR A 51 22.86 -35.47 8.75
CA TYR A 51 21.63 -36.24 8.88
C TYR A 51 20.83 -36.26 7.58
N ALA A 52 20.61 -35.10 6.96
CA ALA A 52 19.89 -35.00 5.69
C ALA A 52 20.56 -35.80 4.56
N ALA A 53 21.88 -35.70 4.43
CA ALA A 53 22.63 -36.43 3.41
C ALA A 53 22.49 -37.96 3.58
N LEU A 54 22.56 -38.46 4.82
CA LEU A 54 22.38 -39.88 5.14
C LEU A 54 20.96 -40.39 4.86
N ASN A 55 19.96 -39.52 4.99
CA ASN A 55 18.54 -39.87 4.78
C ASN A 55 18.01 -39.46 3.39
N HIS A 56 18.91 -39.13 2.46
CA HIS A 56 18.57 -38.70 1.09
C HIS A 56 17.60 -37.50 1.02
N ILE A 57 17.73 -36.55 1.96
CA ILE A 57 16.94 -35.32 1.99
C ILE A 57 17.71 -34.21 1.26
N ARG A 58 17.15 -33.72 0.15
CA ARG A 58 17.83 -32.74 -0.71
C ARG A 58 17.79 -31.31 -0.15
N TYR A 59 16.70 -30.91 0.48
CA TYR A 59 16.47 -29.52 0.89
C TYR A 59 16.52 -29.39 2.40
N ILE A 60 17.27 -28.41 2.90
CA ILE A 60 17.47 -28.17 4.33
C ILE A 60 17.16 -26.70 4.61
N MET A 61 16.09 -26.46 5.34
CA MET A 61 15.64 -25.14 5.75
C MET A 61 16.12 -24.86 7.17
N ILE A 62 16.95 -23.85 7.34
CA ILE A 62 17.40 -23.36 8.65
C ILE A 62 16.58 -22.12 9.07
N PRO A 63 16.62 -21.70 10.36
CA PRO A 63 15.88 -20.54 10.82
C PRO A 63 16.24 -19.24 10.08
N GLY A 64 15.24 -18.47 9.65
CA GLY A 64 15.42 -17.21 8.91
C GLY A 64 16.26 -16.15 9.63
N LEU A 65 16.17 -16.12 10.96
CA LEU A 65 16.88 -15.17 11.82
C LEU A 65 18.32 -15.62 12.17
N HIS A 66 18.77 -16.78 11.70
CA HIS A 66 20.10 -17.27 12.01
C HIS A 66 21.17 -16.38 11.36
N PRO A 67 22.24 -15.97 12.08
CA PRO A 67 23.22 -14.99 11.58
C PRO A 67 24.24 -15.55 10.57
N VAL A 68 24.24 -16.88 10.34
CA VAL A 68 25.18 -17.54 9.40
C VAL A 68 25.23 -16.86 8.03
N SER A 69 26.44 -16.71 7.49
CA SER A 69 26.66 -16.05 6.22
C SER A 69 26.23 -16.91 5.02
N HIS A 70 25.90 -16.25 3.91
CA HIS A 70 25.55 -16.90 2.65
C HIS A 70 26.65 -17.85 2.17
N SER A 71 27.92 -17.44 2.26
CA SER A 71 29.08 -18.24 1.82
C SER A 71 29.22 -19.57 2.57
N VAL A 72 28.91 -19.59 3.86
CA VAL A 72 28.91 -20.83 4.67
C VAL A 72 27.83 -21.79 4.19
N LEU A 73 26.60 -21.30 3.97
CA LEU A 73 25.49 -22.13 3.49
C LEU A 73 25.76 -22.72 2.10
N VAL A 74 26.33 -21.93 1.18
CA VAL A 74 26.76 -22.40 -0.14
C VAL A 74 27.84 -23.47 -0.03
N SER A 75 28.82 -23.27 0.86
CA SER A 75 29.90 -24.24 1.07
C SER A 75 29.39 -25.57 1.62
N LEU A 76 28.48 -25.54 2.59
CA LEU A 76 27.84 -26.75 3.14
C LEU A 76 27.01 -27.48 2.08
N SER A 77 26.24 -26.72 1.29
CA SER A 77 25.42 -27.26 0.21
C SER A 77 26.27 -28.04 -0.80
N LYS A 78 27.39 -27.45 -1.25
CA LYS A 78 28.33 -28.10 -2.18
C LYS A 78 28.99 -29.33 -1.58
N ARG A 79 29.49 -29.23 -0.34
CA ARG A 79 30.24 -30.31 0.32
C ARG A 79 29.43 -31.59 0.48
N TYR A 80 28.13 -31.47 0.79
CA TYR A 80 27.26 -32.60 1.10
C TYR A 80 26.24 -32.91 0.00
N ASN A 81 26.32 -32.24 -1.16
CA ASN A 81 25.38 -32.37 -2.27
C ASN A 81 23.89 -32.21 -1.84
N VAL A 82 23.64 -31.19 -1.04
CA VAL A 82 22.30 -30.79 -0.55
C VAL A 82 22.09 -29.30 -0.82
N VAL A 83 20.89 -28.80 -0.59
CA VAL A 83 20.56 -27.37 -0.71
C VAL A 83 20.20 -26.84 0.68
N VAL A 84 21.12 -26.07 1.28
CA VAL A 84 20.92 -25.42 2.58
C VAL A 84 20.51 -23.96 2.35
N PHE A 85 19.37 -23.55 2.89
CA PHE A 85 18.83 -22.21 2.76
C PHE A 85 18.12 -21.79 4.06
N LYS A 86 17.89 -20.49 4.21
CA LYS A 86 17.14 -19.91 5.34
C LYS A 86 15.65 -19.86 4.99
N GLY A 87 14.82 -20.34 5.92
CA GLY A 87 13.37 -20.18 5.87
C GLY A 87 12.93 -18.74 6.19
N PRO A 88 11.62 -18.49 6.26
CA PRO A 88 11.10 -17.16 6.56
C PRO A 88 11.49 -16.72 7.98
N LYS A 89 11.60 -15.41 8.19
CA LYS A 89 11.86 -14.86 9.54
C LYS A 89 10.61 -14.96 10.41
N ASN A 90 9.43 -14.81 9.80
CA ASN A 90 8.16 -15.01 10.46
C ASN A 90 7.68 -16.47 10.25
N LEU A 91 7.43 -17.17 11.36
CA LEU A 91 6.97 -18.57 11.34
C LEU A 91 5.57 -18.74 10.73
N SER A 92 4.73 -17.70 10.67
CA SER A 92 3.41 -17.79 10.01
C SER A 92 3.54 -18.17 8.53
N LEU A 93 4.64 -17.76 7.89
CA LEU A 93 4.91 -18.01 6.46
C LEU A 93 5.52 -19.40 6.20
N LEU A 94 5.96 -20.12 7.25
CA LEU A 94 6.68 -21.39 7.11
C LEU A 94 5.88 -22.44 6.33
N SER A 95 4.60 -22.62 6.69
CA SER A 95 3.73 -23.62 6.07
C SER A 95 3.56 -23.39 4.57
N GLU A 96 3.50 -22.14 4.13
CA GLU A 96 3.29 -21.78 2.73
C GLU A 96 4.56 -21.93 1.91
N VAL A 97 5.70 -21.48 2.45
CA VAL A 97 7.00 -21.69 1.79
C VAL A 97 7.26 -23.18 1.60
N LEU A 98 6.94 -24.00 2.59
CA LEU A 98 7.02 -25.45 2.45
C LEU A 98 6.06 -25.99 1.38
N ALA A 99 4.80 -25.54 1.36
CA ALA A 99 3.85 -25.93 0.32
C ALA A 99 4.39 -25.63 -1.09
N MET A 100 4.88 -24.40 -1.30
CA MET A 100 5.43 -23.99 -2.60
C MET A 100 6.65 -24.82 -3.02
N ILE A 101 7.50 -25.22 -2.06
CA ILE A 101 8.66 -26.08 -2.34
C ILE A 101 8.22 -27.51 -2.68
N VAL A 102 7.28 -28.06 -1.92
CA VAL A 102 6.75 -29.42 -2.11
C VAL A 102 6.02 -29.52 -3.45
N ASP A 103 5.23 -28.50 -3.80
CA ASP A 103 4.47 -28.42 -5.05
C ASP A 103 5.34 -28.05 -6.28
N GLY A 104 6.63 -27.75 -6.07
CA GLY A 104 7.56 -27.35 -7.13
C GLY A 104 7.37 -25.93 -7.67
N LYS A 105 6.48 -25.12 -7.06
CA LYS A 105 6.28 -23.70 -7.37
C LYS A 105 7.47 -22.82 -6.96
N LEU A 106 8.26 -23.28 -5.99
CA LEU A 106 9.45 -22.61 -5.49
C LEU A 106 10.63 -23.58 -5.42
N VAL A 107 11.75 -23.25 -6.07
CA VAL A 107 12.96 -24.07 -6.04
C VAL A 107 14.05 -23.32 -5.28
N PRO A 108 14.36 -23.72 -4.02
CA PRO A 108 15.40 -23.07 -3.22
C PRO A 108 16.78 -23.23 -3.86
N LYS A 109 17.62 -22.20 -3.77
CA LYS A 109 19.04 -22.24 -4.10
C LYS A 109 19.90 -22.19 -2.83
N PRO A 110 21.15 -22.70 -2.89
CA PRO A 110 22.07 -22.63 -1.77
C PRO A 110 22.24 -21.19 -1.23
N GLY A 111 22.02 -21.02 0.07
CA GLY A 111 22.17 -19.74 0.76
C GLY A 111 21.05 -18.73 0.58
N ASP A 112 19.92 -19.12 -0.05
CA ASP A 112 18.74 -18.26 -0.15
C ASP A 112 18.16 -17.90 1.23
N LEU A 113 17.42 -16.79 1.28
CA LEU A 113 16.52 -16.43 2.38
C LEU A 113 15.11 -16.31 1.82
N LEU A 114 14.25 -17.28 2.14
CA LEU A 114 12.87 -17.36 1.64
C LEU A 114 11.90 -16.64 2.57
N ASP A 115 12.11 -15.33 2.74
CA ASP A 115 11.23 -14.46 3.51
C ASP A 115 10.14 -13.84 2.61
N ALA A 116 9.13 -13.24 3.23
CA ALA A 116 7.93 -12.76 2.53
C ALA A 116 8.25 -11.90 1.28
N ASP A 117 9.16 -10.95 1.40
CA ASP A 117 9.55 -10.03 0.32
C ASP A 117 10.30 -10.74 -0.84
N ARG A 118 10.85 -11.93 -0.59
CA ARG A 118 11.60 -12.72 -1.58
C ARG A 118 10.74 -13.73 -2.33
N VAL A 119 9.57 -14.07 -1.78
CA VAL A 119 8.62 -15.01 -2.38
C VAL A 119 7.30 -14.34 -2.76
N SER A 120 7.20 -13.02 -2.64
CA SER A 120 6.00 -12.22 -2.86
C SER A 120 5.33 -12.49 -4.22
N ASP A 121 6.11 -12.57 -5.30
CA ASP A 121 5.60 -12.90 -6.64
C ASP A 121 4.95 -14.29 -6.68
N THR A 122 5.59 -15.28 -6.06
CA THR A 122 5.06 -16.65 -6.01
C THR A 122 3.83 -16.74 -5.10
N LEU A 123 3.83 -15.99 -3.99
CA LEU A 123 2.67 -15.89 -3.09
C LEU A 123 1.47 -15.26 -3.81
N LEU A 124 1.70 -14.19 -4.58
CA LEU A 124 0.67 -13.53 -5.37
C LEU A 124 0.11 -14.45 -6.46
N LYS A 125 0.99 -15.11 -7.23
CA LYS A 125 0.57 -16.09 -8.25
C LYS A 125 -0.25 -17.22 -7.65
N THR A 126 0.23 -17.80 -6.54
CA THR A 126 -0.47 -18.88 -5.84
C THR A 126 -1.85 -18.43 -5.36
N PHE A 127 -1.96 -17.23 -4.80
CA PHE A 127 -3.24 -16.64 -4.42
C PHE A 127 -4.18 -16.51 -5.64
N LEU A 128 -3.70 -15.95 -6.75
CA LEU A 128 -4.51 -15.78 -7.96
C LEU A 128 -4.98 -17.12 -8.56
N ASP A 129 -4.16 -18.17 -8.49
CA ASP A 129 -4.50 -19.51 -8.96
C ASP A 129 -5.55 -20.21 -8.07
N GLU A 130 -5.54 -19.93 -6.77
CA GLU A 130 -6.42 -20.57 -5.78
C GLU A 130 -7.79 -19.88 -5.66
N VAL A 131 -7.84 -18.59 -5.94
CA VAL A 131 -9.04 -17.78 -5.80
C VAL A 131 -10.06 -18.16 -6.86
N ARG A 132 -11.20 -18.70 -6.40
CA ARG A 132 -12.36 -18.96 -7.25
C ARG A 132 -13.25 -17.73 -7.31
N LEU A 133 -13.50 -17.24 -8.52
CA LEU A 133 -14.28 -16.03 -8.75
C LEU A 133 -15.75 -16.38 -8.98
N GLU A 134 -16.56 -16.23 -7.94
CA GLU A 134 -18.02 -16.22 -8.03
C GLU A 134 -18.53 -14.79 -7.91
N GLY A 135 -19.16 -14.28 -8.97
CA GLY A 135 -19.64 -12.90 -9.01
C GLY A 135 -20.14 -12.49 -10.38
N PHE A 136 -20.31 -11.18 -10.57
CA PHE A 136 -20.78 -10.64 -11.84
C PHE A 136 -19.62 -10.36 -12.78
N ARG A 137 -19.80 -10.70 -14.05
CA ARG A 137 -18.87 -10.37 -15.12
C ARG A 137 -19.26 -9.04 -15.76
N LEU A 138 -18.33 -8.09 -15.75
CA LEU A 138 -18.44 -6.82 -16.48
C LEU A 138 -18.23 -7.05 -17.98
N ARG A 139 -18.67 -6.12 -18.83
CA ARG A 139 -18.42 -6.16 -20.29
C ARG A 139 -16.94 -6.19 -20.65
N SER A 140 -16.08 -5.59 -19.82
CA SER A 140 -14.63 -5.66 -19.92
C SER A 140 -14.04 -7.06 -19.67
N GLY A 141 -14.84 -8.02 -19.20
CA GLY A 141 -14.42 -9.38 -18.85
C GLY A 141 -14.03 -9.58 -17.39
N ILE A 142 -13.88 -8.49 -16.63
CA ILE A 142 -13.55 -8.54 -15.20
C ILE A 142 -14.70 -9.18 -14.42
N ILE A 143 -14.38 -10.12 -13.54
CA ILE A 143 -15.36 -10.71 -12.61
C ILE A 143 -15.23 -10.00 -11.26
N VAL A 144 -16.27 -9.27 -10.87
CA VAL A 144 -16.38 -8.65 -9.55
C VAL A 144 -17.05 -9.66 -8.62
N PRO A 145 -16.31 -10.20 -7.62
CA PRO A 145 -16.87 -11.24 -6.77
C PRO A 145 -17.97 -10.69 -5.87
N TYR A 146 -18.93 -11.52 -5.49
CA TYR A 146 -19.96 -11.11 -4.54
C TYR A 146 -19.32 -10.63 -3.23
N ARG A 147 -18.31 -11.34 -2.74
CA ARG A 147 -17.53 -10.97 -1.55
C ARG A 147 -16.05 -11.20 -1.81
N PRO A 148 -15.15 -10.47 -1.13
CA PRO A 148 -13.72 -10.69 -1.24
C PRO A 148 -13.32 -12.06 -0.67
N PRO A 149 -12.16 -12.60 -1.08
CA PRO A 149 -11.19 -12.07 -2.04
C PRO A 149 -11.46 -12.46 -3.51
N PRO A 150 -10.92 -11.71 -4.51
CA PRO A 150 -10.06 -10.55 -4.37
C PRO A 150 -10.88 -9.25 -4.28
N VAL A 151 -10.24 -8.16 -3.87
CA VAL A 151 -10.82 -6.82 -3.96
C VAL A 151 -10.28 -6.10 -5.20
N HIS A 152 -11.19 -5.62 -6.03
CA HIS A 152 -10.90 -4.78 -7.20
C HIS A 152 -10.76 -3.31 -6.81
N VAL A 153 -9.98 -2.55 -7.57
CA VAL A 153 -9.80 -1.10 -7.37
C VAL A 153 -10.31 -0.35 -8.58
N PHE A 154 -11.27 0.54 -8.34
CA PHE A 154 -11.76 1.49 -9.32
C PHE A 154 -11.07 2.82 -9.03
N ALA A 155 -10.33 3.33 -10.00
CA ALA A 155 -9.62 4.60 -9.91
C ALA A 155 -10.52 5.70 -10.48
N GLU A 156 -10.92 6.64 -9.64
CA GLU A 156 -11.65 7.82 -10.05
C GLU A 156 -10.69 8.94 -10.47
N ALA A 157 -10.88 9.45 -11.69
CA ALA A 157 -10.22 10.65 -12.18
C ALA A 157 -11.27 11.73 -12.38
N TYR A 158 -11.24 12.76 -11.53
CA TYR A 158 -12.14 13.90 -11.64
C TYR A 158 -11.68 14.88 -12.72
N ILE A 159 -12.50 15.06 -13.75
CA ILE A 159 -12.20 15.84 -14.96
C ILE A 159 -12.85 17.23 -14.85
N SER A 160 -12.17 18.15 -14.17
CA SER A 160 -12.62 19.55 -14.05
C SER A 160 -12.11 20.47 -15.17
N GLN A 161 -11.08 20.04 -15.89
CA GLN A 161 -10.42 20.77 -16.97
C GLN A 161 -9.94 19.80 -18.04
N ASN A 162 -9.33 20.30 -19.13
CA ASN A 162 -8.73 19.41 -20.12
C ASN A 162 -7.60 18.60 -19.46
N VAL A 163 -7.74 17.27 -19.48
CA VAL A 163 -6.76 16.33 -18.95
C VAL A 163 -6.06 15.63 -20.11
N ASP A 164 -4.75 15.48 -19.99
CA ASP A 164 -3.94 14.71 -20.94
C ASP A 164 -4.22 13.21 -20.78
N ILE A 165 -4.47 12.53 -21.91
CA ILE A 165 -4.70 11.09 -21.96
C ILE A 165 -3.54 10.28 -21.39
N GLU A 166 -2.30 10.78 -21.46
CA GLU A 166 -1.14 10.11 -20.86
C GLU A 166 -1.23 10.06 -19.33
N LYS A 167 -1.81 11.09 -18.69
CA LYS A 167 -2.08 11.04 -17.25
C LYS A 167 -3.12 9.98 -16.90
N LEU A 168 -4.17 9.87 -17.71
CA LEU A 168 -5.19 8.83 -17.54
C LEU A 168 -4.62 7.42 -17.73
N LYS A 169 -3.69 7.22 -18.66
CA LYS A 169 -2.95 5.95 -18.84
C LYS A 169 -2.13 5.57 -17.60
N VAL A 170 -1.49 6.55 -16.95
CA VAL A 170 -0.74 6.29 -15.71
C VAL A 170 -1.68 5.84 -14.58
N ILE A 171 -2.86 6.46 -14.46
CA ILE A 171 -3.87 6.09 -13.46
C ILE A 171 -4.43 4.69 -13.76
N ALA A 172 -4.83 4.45 -15.01
CA ALA A 172 -5.39 3.18 -15.48
C ALA A 172 -4.54 1.95 -15.17
N ARG A 173 -3.21 2.08 -15.20
CA ARG A 173 -2.28 0.97 -14.88
C ARG A 173 -2.29 0.56 -13.41
N LYS A 174 -2.91 1.34 -12.53
CA LYS A 174 -2.94 1.14 -11.07
C LYS A 174 -4.31 0.66 -10.58
N ALA A 175 -5.21 0.28 -11.48
CA ALA A 175 -6.59 -0.07 -11.13
C ALA A 175 -7.17 -1.08 -12.11
N SER A 176 -8.19 -1.81 -11.66
CA SER A 176 -8.96 -2.71 -12.51
C SER A 176 -9.98 -1.97 -13.39
N CYS A 177 -10.40 -0.76 -13.00
CA CYS A 177 -11.28 0.09 -13.79
C CYS A 177 -10.90 1.56 -13.61
N LEU A 178 -10.94 2.35 -14.70
CA LEU A 178 -10.80 3.81 -14.65
C LEU A 178 -12.18 4.43 -14.71
N VAL A 179 -12.56 5.24 -13.73
CA VAL A 179 -13.82 5.97 -13.69
C VAL A 179 -13.54 7.43 -14.00
N LEU A 180 -14.15 7.96 -15.06
CA LEU A 180 -14.06 9.39 -15.37
C LEU A 180 -15.25 10.12 -14.74
N GLY A 181 -14.94 10.99 -13.77
CA GLY A 181 -15.90 11.83 -13.07
C GLY A 181 -16.03 13.20 -13.75
N PHE A 182 -17.24 13.62 -14.10
CA PHE A 182 -17.49 14.90 -14.76
C PHE A 182 -18.39 15.81 -13.91
N PRO A 183 -18.07 17.11 -13.74
CA PRO A 183 -19.01 18.06 -13.15
C PRO A 183 -20.16 18.39 -14.10
N ALA A 184 -21.29 18.84 -13.54
CA ALA A 184 -22.47 19.28 -14.31
C ALA A 184 -22.16 20.38 -15.35
N SER A 185 -21.12 21.18 -15.10
CA SER A 185 -20.69 22.27 -15.99
C SER A 185 -19.83 21.80 -17.17
N TYR A 186 -19.41 20.53 -17.21
CA TYR A 186 -18.55 20.01 -18.26
C TYR A 186 -19.34 19.80 -19.56
N SER A 187 -18.70 20.07 -20.71
CA SER A 187 -19.34 19.88 -22.01
C SER A 187 -19.57 18.40 -22.32
N ARG A 188 -20.83 18.01 -22.55
CA ARG A 188 -21.21 16.65 -22.97
C ARG A 188 -20.39 16.14 -24.15
N GLN A 189 -20.22 16.98 -25.18
CA GLN A 189 -19.46 16.61 -26.38
C GLN A 189 -18.01 16.27 -26.02
N LYS A 190 -17.33 17.15 -25.27
CA LYS A 190 -15.95 16.92 -24.84
C LYS A 190 -15.81 15.69 -23.94
N ALA A 191 -16.80 15.42 -23.09
CA ALA A 191 -16.81 14.23 -22.25
C ALA A 191 -16.89 12.96 -23.10
N LEU A 192 -17.77 12.93 -24.11
CA LEU A 192 -17.89 11.78 -25.03
C LEU A 192 -16.60 11.58 -25.85
N GLU A 193 -16.00 12.64 -26.38
CA GLU A 193 -14.70 12.59 -27.07
C GLU A 193 -13.60 12.00 -26.17
N LEU A 194 -13.52 12.44 -24.91
CA LEU A 194 -12.55 11.91 -23.95
C LEU A 194 -12.82 10.44 -23.59
N LEU A 195 -14.09 10.04 -23.46
CA LEU A 195 -14.48 8.65 -23.22
C LEU A 195 -14.14 7.75 -24.40
N GLU A 196 -14.30 8.22 -25.63
CA GLU A 196 -13.87 7.51 -26.85
C GLU A 196 -12.35 7.31 -26.86
N ASP A 197 -11.58 8.33 -26.51
CA ASP A 197 -10.12 8.21 -26.40
C ASP A 197 -9.69 7.28 -25.27
N ALA A 198 -10.34 7.36 -24.10
CA ALA A 198 -10.07 6.47 -22.98
C ALA A 198 -10.46 5.01 -23.29
N ARG A 199 -11.54 4.77 -24.05
CA ARG A 199 -11.96 3.42 -24.47
C ARG A 199 -10.88 2.69 -25.28
N LYS A 200 -10.10 3.42 -26.08
CA LYS A 200 -8.98 2.87 -26.86
C LYS A 200 -7.86 2.28 -25.99
N MET A 201 -7.83 2.59 -24.69
CA MET A 201 -6.86 2.03 -23.75
C MET A 201 -7.10 0.55 -23.43
N GLY A 202 -8.27 0.00 -23.78
CA GLY A 202 -8.58 -1.43 -23.60
C GLY A 202 -8.76 -1.85 -22.14
N ILE A 203 -9.03 -0.90 -21.25
CA ILE A 203 -9.31 -1.15 -19.83
C ILE A 203 -10.82 -1.05 -19.54
N CYS A 204 -11.26 -1.56 -18.39
CA CYS A 204 -12.59 -1.24 -17.89
C CYS A 204 -12.74 0.27 -17.71
N LEU A 205 -13.79 0.84 -18.29
CA LEU A 205 -14.07 2.26 -18.21
C LEU A 205 -15.39 2.50 -17.48
N GLY A 206 -15.40 3.40 -16.51
CA GLY A 206 -16.59 3.84 -15.82
C GLY A 206 -16.84 5.33 -16.02
N ILE A 207 -18.06 5.76 -15.77
CA ILE A 207 -18.46 7.17 -15.77
C ILE A 207 -19.20 7.52 -14.49
N ASP A 208 -18.87 8.66 -13.90
CA ASP A 208 -19.64 9.30 -12.84
C ASP A 208 -19.97 10.73 -13.26
N SER A 209 -21.23 11.12 -13.18
CA SER A 209 -21.68 12.44 -13.60
C SER A 209 -23.06 12.74 -13.02
N PRO A 210 -23.35 13.99 -12.62
CA PRO A 210 -24.71 14.42 -12.28
C PRO A 210 -25.59 14.62 -13.53
N ASP A 211 -25.04 14.49 -14.73
CA ASP A 211 -25.74 14.66 -16.01
C ASP A 211 -26.25 13.32 -16.55
N ASP A 212 -27.51 13.01 -16.24
CA ASP A 212 -28.18 11.76 -16.62
C ASP A 212 -28.12 11.47 -18.14
N GLU A 213 -28.25 12.51 -18.99
CA GLU A 213 -28.20 12.35 -20.44
C GLU A 213 -26.80 11.90 -20.92
N LEU A 214 -25.74 12.42 -20.28
CA LEU A 214 -24.37 11.99 -20.56
C LEU A 214 -24.16 10.52 -20.18
N LEU A 215 -24.68 10.09 -19.02
CA LEU A 215 -24.59 8.69 -18.58
C LEU A 215 -25.21 7.74 -19.60
N VAL A 216 -26.44 8.04 -20.03
CA VAL A 216 -27.20 7.23 -21.00
C VAL A 216 -26.50 7.20 -22.36
N ARG A 217 -26.06 8.36 -22.88
CA ARG A 217 -25.36 8.44 -24.17
C ARG A 217 -24.04 7.66 -24.15
N ALA A 218 -23.24 7.82 -23.08
CA ALA A 218 -21.97 7.09 -22.94
C ALA A 218 -22.19 5.58 -22.90
N ALA A 219 -23.21 5.11 -22.18
CA ALA A 219 -23.54 3.69 -22.08
C ALA A 219 -24.07 3.10 -23.40
N ASN A 220 -25.01 3.81 -24.07
CA ASN A 220 -25.61 3.37 -25.33
C ASN A 220 -24.61 3.37 -26.50
N ASN A 221 -23.65 4.29 -26.50
CA ASN A 221 -22.52 4.28 -27.44
C ASN A 221 -21.47 3.21 -27.10
N LEU A 222 -21.70 2.37 -26.08
CA LEU A 222 -20.80 1.30 -25.62
C LEU A 222 -19.40 1.81 -25.22
N LEU A 223 -19.30 3.07 -24.77
CA LEU A 223 -18.02 3.67 -24.38
C LEU A 223 -17.56 3.20 -23.00
N VAL A 224 -18.51 2.96 -22.09
CA VAL A 224 -18.27 2.64 -20.67
C VAL A 224 -18.77 1.26 -20.31
N ASP A 225 -18.11 0.57 -19.39
CA ASP A 225 -18.53 -0.70 -18.80
C ASP A 225 -19.39 -0.49 -17.54
N VAL A 226 -19.16 0.61 -16.82
CA VAL A 226 -19.79 0.92 -15.52
C VAL A 226 -20.38 2.33 -15.51
N VAL A 227 -21.61 2.47 -15.02
CA VAL A 227 -22.27 3.75 -14.74
C VAL A 227 -22.41 3.90 -13.22
N LEU A 228 -21.88 4.98 -12.65
CA LEU A 228 -21.95 5.23 -11.22
C LEU A 228 -23.20 6.02 -10.82
N SER A 229 -23.50 5.99 -9.53
CA SER A 229 -24.43 6.92 -8.88
C SER A 229 -25.91 6.82 -9.28
N ILE A 230 -26.42 5.61 -9.55
CA ILE A 230 -27.87 5.39 -9.73
C ILE A 230 -28.55 5.31 -8.36
N HIS A 231 -29.59 6.09 -8.15
CA HIS A 231 -30.28 6.22 -6.87
C HIS A 231 -31.80 6.37 -7.07
N PRO A 232 -32.63 6.37 -6.01
CA PRO A 232 -34.10 6.44 -6.17
C PRO A 232 -34.62 7.62 -7.01
N GLY A 233 -33.90 8.75 -7.04
CA GLY A 233 -34.28 9.93 -7.83
C GLY A 233 -34.07 9.82 -9.34
N ASN A 234 -33.24 8.89 -9.83
CA ASN A 234 -32.94 8.70 -11.25
C ASN A 234 -33.01 7.21 -11.65
N VAL A 235 -33.76 6.40 -10.91
CA VAL A 235 -33.92 4.95 -11.16
C VAL A 235 -34.49 4.64 -12.56
N GLY A 236 -35.22 5.60 -13.16
CA GLY A 236 -35.73 5.48 -14.53
C GLY A 236 -34.64 5.18 -15.57
N LEU A 237 -33.40 5.63 -15.33
CA LEU A 237 -32.26 5.39 -16.22
C LEU A 237 -31.97 3.90 -16.43
N LEU A 238 -32.30 3.03 -15.47
CA LEU A 238 -32.06 1.58 -15.60
C LEU A 238 -32.74 1.00 -16.86
N LYS A 239 -33.82 1.59 -17.35
CA LYS A 239 -34.55 1.17 -18.55
C LYS A 239 -33.87 1.59 -19.86
N GLU A 240 -33.04 2.62 -19.80
CA GLU A 240 -32.38 3.25 -20.94
C GLU A 240 -30.96 2.72 -21.16
N LEU A 241 -30.41 2.00 -20.17
CA LEU A 241 -29.07 1.43 -20.23
C LEU A 241 -29.06 0.08 -20.98
N PRO A 242 -28.02 -0.20 -21.77
CA PRO A 242 -27.93 -1.46 -22.49
C PRO A 242 -27.67 -2.64 -21.55
N GLU A 243 -28.18 -3.82 -21.92
CA GLU A 243 -28.00 -5.07 -21.18
C GLU A 243 -26.52 -5.32 -20.87
N GLY A 244 -26.22 -5.82 -19.67
CA GLY A 244 -24.86 -6.09 -19.20
C GLY A 244 -24.06 -4.85 -18.74
N THR A 245 -24.61 -3.64 -18.83
CA THR A 245 -24.00 -2.46 -18.20
C THR A 245 -23.97 -2.64 -16.69
N ALA A 246 -22.82 -2.40 -16.06
CA ALA A 246 -22.72 -2.40 -14.61
C ALA A 246 -23.17 -1.07 -14.04
N VAL A 247 -23.92 -1.11 -12.94
CA VAL A 247 -24.50 0.07 -12.31
C VAL A 247 -24.14 0.10 -10.83
N VAL A 248 -23.56 1.21 -10.37
CA VAL A 248 -23.34 1.44 -8.94
C VAL A 248 -24.57 2.10 -8.35
N LEU A 249 -25.18 1.41 -7.37
CA LEU A 249 -26.45 1.77 -6.76
C LEU A 249 -26.20 2.46 -5.42
N LEU A 250 -26.79 3.64 -5.23
CA LEU A 250 -26.76 4.40 -3.99
C LEU A 250 -28.14 4.37 -3.30
N PRO A 251 -28.20 4.31 -1.97
CA PRO A 251 -29.46 4.27 -1.24
C PRO A 251 -30.21 5.61 -1.23
N TYR A 252 -29.56 6.71 -1.59
CA TYR A 252 -30.13 8.05 -1.58
C TYR A 252 -29.33 8.99 -2.48
N SER A 253 -29.93 10.12 -2.84
CA SER A 253 -29.25 11.16 -3.63
C SER A 253 -28.33 12.01 -2.75
N PRO A 254 -27.20 12.54 -3.26
CA PRO A 254 -26.29 13.39 -2.47
C PRO A 254 -26.96 14.60 -1.79
N THR A 255 -28.08 15.08 -2.34
CA THR A 255 -28.84 16.23 -1.83
C THR A 255 -29.88 15.87 -0.77
N SER A 256 -30.09 14.58 -0.49
CA SER A 256 -31.11 14.09 0.45
C SER A 256 -30.51 13.65 1.78
N SER A 257 -31.30 13.77 2.85
CA SER A 257 -30.91 13.30 4.18
C SER A 257 -30.64 11.79 4.16
N PRO A 258 -29.48 11.32 4.67
CA PRO A 258 -29.17 9.89 4.69
C PRO A 258 -30.21 9.12 5.53
N PRO A 259 -30.82 8.05 4.99
CA PRO A 259 -31.75 7.24 5.74
C PRO A 259 -31.02 6.37 6.77
N SER A 260 -31.78 5.68 7.62
CA SER A 260 -31.23 4.71 8.57
C SER A 260 -30.53 3.56 7.85
N THR A 261 -29.62 2.86 8.54
CA THR A 261 -28.92 1.70 7.98
C THR A 261 -29.86 0.66 7.38
N ASP A 262 -30.97 0.38 8.07
CA ASP A 262 -31.91 -0.66 7.66
C ASP A 262 -32.71 -0.26 6.41
N GLU A 263 -33.07 1.02 6.30
CA GLU A 263 -33.69 1.60 5.11
C GLU A 263 -32.73 1.64 3.93
N LYS A 264 -31.45 2.00 4.14
CA LYS A 264 -30.42 1.96 3.09
C LYS A 264 -30.38 0.58 2.43
N ILE A 265 -30.35 -0.48 3.25
CA ILE A 265 -30.24 -1.86 2.75
C ILE A 265 -31.50 -2.25 1.98
N LYS A 266 -32.70 -1.91 2.47
CA LYS A 266 -33.97 -2.18 1.77
C LYS A 266 -34.03 -1.47 0.40
N ILE A 267 -33.57 -0.22 0.34
CA ILE A 267 -33.52 0.54 -0.91
C ILE A 267 -32.54 -0.11 -1.89
N LEU A 268 -31.34 -0.45 -1.43
CA LEU A 268 -30.33 -1.11 -2.25
C LEU A 268 -30.79 -2.48 -2.75
N GLU A 269 -31.50 -3.25 -1.92
CA GLU A 269 -32.10 -4.53 -2.32
C GLU A 269 -33.11 -4.34 -3.45
N ARG A 270 -34.03 -3.37 -3.31
CA ARG A 270 -35.01 -3.03 -4.36
C ARG A 270 -34.32 -2.61 -5.65
N LEU A 271 -33.38 -1.67 -5.58
CA LEU A 271 -32.63 -1.19 -6.75
C LEU A 271 -31.83 -2.30 -7.43
N SER A 272 -31.24 -3.21 -6.64
CA SER A 272 -30.50 -4.35 -7.16
C SER A 272 -31.41 -5.29 -7.95
N ASN A 273 -32.59 -5.61 -7.42
CA ASN A 273 -33.58 -6.44 -8.11
C ASN A 273 -34.10 -5.78 -9.38
N GLU A 274 -34.32 -4.46 -9.36
CA GLU A 274 -34.74 -3.70 -10.54
C GLU A 274 -33.67 -3.71 -11.63
N ALA A 275 -32.40 -3.47 -11.27
CA ALA A 275 -31.27 -3.58 -12.20
C ALA A 275 -31.17 -4.99 -12.81
N LEU A 276 -31.33 -6.05 -12.01
CA LEU A 276 -31.32 -7.43 -12.49
C LEU A 276 -32.47 -7.73 -13.46
N ASN A 277 -33.67 -7.18 -13.22
CA ASN A 277 -34.82 -7.33 -14.13
C ASN A 277 -34.54 -6.68 -15.49
N HIS A 278 -33.73 -5.63 -15.52
CA HIS A 278 -33.22 -4.99 -16.74
C HIS A 278 -31.95 -5.66 -17.31
N LYS A 279 -31.56 -6.82 -16.77
CA LYS A 279 -30.33 -7.57 -17.15
C LYS A 279 -29.06 -6.73 -17.03
N LEU A 280 -29.05 -5.80 -16.09
CA LEU A 280 -27.87 -5.01 -15.72
C LEU A 280 -27.07 -5.74 -14.63
N VAL A 281 -25.84 -5.26 -14.39
CA VAL A 281 -24.94 -5.80 -13.37
C VAL A 281 -24.91 -4.87 -12.16
N PRO A 282 -25.68 -5.14 -11.08
CA PRO A 282 -25.72 -4.25 -9.92
C PRO A 282 -24.47 -4.38 -9.04
N ILE A 283 -23.98 -3.25 -8.57
CA ILE A 283 -22.99 -3.11 -7.50
C ILE A 283 -23.58 -2.15 -6.47
N ALA A 284 -23.72 -2.57 -5.21
CA ALA A 284 -24.35 -1.74 -4.18
C ALA A 284 -23.31 -0.94 -3.37
N ASP A 285 -23.59 0.33 -3.12
CA ASP A 285 -22.75 1.19 -2.29
C ASP A 285 -23.61 1.84 -1.18
N PRO A 286 -23.56 1.33 0.08
CA PRO A 286 -24.15 1.95 1.27
C PRO A 286 -23.70 3.37 1.62
N VAL A 287 -22.67 3.88 0.93
CA VAL A 287 -22.00 5.17 1.08
C VAL A 287 -21.14 5.26 2.35
N VAL A 288 -19.82 5.40 2.14
CA VAL A 288 -18.86 5.70 3.22
C VAL A 288 -18.99 7.15 3.66
N LYS A 289 -19.29 7.39 4.93
CA LYS A 289 -19.26 8.73 5.54
C LYS A 289 -17.89 9.08 6.11
N PRO A 290 -17.56 10.38 6.25
CA PRO A 290 -16.29 10.81 6.83
C PRO A 290 -16.11 10.42 8.31
N PRO A 291 -14.86 10.36 8.81
CA PRO A 291 -14.55 10.24 10.23
C PRO A 291 -15.30 11.26 11.08
N LEU A 292 -15.80 10.84 12.24
CA LEU A 292 -16.56 11.67 13.19
C LEU A 292 -17.90 12.23 12.65
N VAL A 293 -18.28 11.92 11.41
CA VAL A 293 -19.58 12.27 10.82
C VAL A 293 -20.50 11.05 10.73
N GLY A 294 -19.94 9.87 10.46
CA GLY A 294 -20.71 8.63 10.51
C GLY A 294 -20.00 7.39 9.95
N LEU A 295 -18.66 7.36 10.02
CA LEU A 295 -17.85 6.27 9.45
C LEU A 295 -18.19 4.91 10.08
N VAL A 296 -18.41 4.86 11.40
CA VAL A 296 -18.74 3.62 12.10
C VAL A 296 -20.10 3.07 11.64
N GLU A 297 -21.11 3.93 11.54
CA GLU A 297 -22.43 3.59 11.03
C GLU A 297 -22.36 3.12 9.58
N SER A 298 -21.46 3.71 8.78
CA SER A 298 -21.20 3.27 7.41
C SER A 298 -20.63 1.86 7.40
N ILE A 299 -19.59 1.57 8.19
CA ILE A 299 -18.99 0.22 8.31
C ILE A 299 -20.05 -0.81 8.72
N VAL A 300 -20.91 -0.48 9.69
CA VAL A 300 -22.03 -1.35 10.10
C VAL A 300 -23.00 -1.58 8.93
N ALA A 301 -23.32 -0.53 8.15
CA ALA A 301 -24.19 -0.67 6.99
C ALA A 301 -23.59 -1.58 5.91
N TYR A 302 -22.28 -1.52 5.66
CA TYR A 302 -21.61 -2.47 4.77
C TYR A 302 -21.67 -3.89 5.30
N PHE A 303 -21.37 -4.10 6.58
CA PHE A 303 -21.41 -5.42 7.18
C PHE A 303 -22.80 -6.04 7.11
N GLU A 304 -23.87 -5.28 7.40
CA GLU A 304 -25.24 -5.77 7.30
C GLU A 304 -25.71 -5.95 5.85
N ALA A 305 -25.34 -5.04 4.94
CA ALA A 305 -25.55 -5.22 3.51
C ALA A 305 -24.86 -6.51 3.00
N SER A 306 -23.68 -6.84 3.53
CA SER A 306 -22.91 -8.01 3.12
C SER A 306 -23.61 -9.34 3.42
N LYS A 307 -24.47 -9.36 4.45
CA LYS A 307 -25.25 -10.53 4.84
C LYS A 307 -26.57 -10.65 4.08
N ARG A 308 -27.16 -9.51 3.71
CA ARG A 308 -28.53 -9.43 3.16
C ARG A 308 -28.57 -9.36 1.65
N LEU A 309 -27.64 -8.64 1.03
CA LEU A 309 -27.62 -8.43 -0.42
C LEU A 309 -26.81 -9.51 -1.12
N ARG A 310 -27.28 -10.02 -2.27
CA ARG A 310 -26.52 -10.97 -3.11
C ARG A 310 -25.89 -10.28 -4.32
N VAL A 311 -25.34 -9.09 -4.10
CA VAL A 311 -24.61 -8.30 -5.10
C VAL A 311 -23.28 -7.81 -4.52
N PRO A 312 -22.25 -7.56 -5.34
CA PRO A 312 -21.00 -6.98 -4.87
C PRO A 312 -21.20 -5.64 -4.18
N LEU A 313 -20.33 -5.34 -3.21
CA LEU A 313 -20.33 -4.06 -2.52
C LEU A 313 -19.14 -3.21 -2.96
N LEU A 314 -19.37 -1.90 -3.14
CA LEU A 314 -18.36 -0.90 -3.45
C LEU A 314 -18.24 0.11 -2.31
N ALA A 315 -17.00 0.44 -1.91
CA ALA A 315 -16.73 1.48 -0.91
C ALA A 315 -15.79 2.56 -1.44
N GLY A 316 -16.24 3.82 -1.40
CA GLY A 316 -15.44 5.01 -1.67
C GLY A 316 -14.54 5.37 -0.49
N LEU A 317 -13.25 5.01 -0.57
CA LEU A 317 -12.29 5.25 0.51
C LEU A 317 -11.89 6.73 0.64
N GLY A 318 -12.01 7.49 -0.46
CA GLY A 318 -11.67 8.92 -0.52
C GLY A 318 -12.41 9.77 0.52
N ASN A 319 -13.65 9.40 0.85
CA ASN A 319 -14.44 10.08 1.88
C ASN A 319 -13.82 10.02 3.29
N VAL A 320 -12.81 9.17 3.48
CA VAL A 320 -12.07 9.07 4.73
C VAL A 320 -10.70 9.70 4.61
N TYR A 321 -9.84 9.18 3.71
CA TYR A 321 -8.45 9.60 3.71
C TYR A 321 -8.27 11.02 3.18
N GLU A 322 -9.19 11.58 2.37
CA GLU A 322 -9.12 13.00 1.98
C GLU A 322 -9.48 13.92 3.16
N LEU A 323 -10.42 13.49 4.01
CA LEU A 323 -10.98 14.27 5.12
C LEU A 323 -10.34 13.95 6.48
N LEU A 324 -9.07 13.52 6.46
CA LEU A 324 -8.27 13.22 7.65
C LEU A 324 -6.83 13.72 7.47
N ASP A 325 -6.31 14.49 8.43
CA ASP A 325 -4.92 14.98 8.41
C ASP A 325 -3.93 13.90 8.88
N ALA A 326 -3.78 12.85 8.07
CA ALA A 326 -2.84 11.75 8.26
C ALA A 326 -2.28 11.28 6.91
N ASP A 327 -1.13 10.59 6.94
CA ASP A 327 -0.56 9.98 5.73
C ASP A 327 -1.48 8.85 5.22
N THR A 328 -1.84 8.92 3.94
CA THR A 328 -2.88 8.07 3.31
C THR A 328 -2.60 6.58 3.41
N HIS A 329 -1.34 6.17 3.20
CA HIS A 329 -0.91 4.77 3.20
C HIS A 329 -1.35 3.99 4.44
N GLY A 330 -1.22 4.59 5.63
CA GLY A 330 -1.64 3.96 6.89
C GLY A 330 -3.15 3.93 7.07
N VAL A 331 -3.84 4.99 6.62
CA VAL A 331 -5.31 5.08 6.66
C VAL A 331 -5.93 4.06 5.71
N ILE A 332 -5.46 3.99 4.47
CA ILE A 332 -5.93 3.07 3.44
C ILE A 332 -5.67 1.62 3.84
N ALA A 333 -4.51 1.32 4.45
CA ALA A 333 -4.22 -0.02 4.99
C ALA A 333 -5.28 -0.47 6.02
N LEU A 334 -5.63 0.41 6.96
CA LEU A 334 -6.63 0.11 7.97
C LEU A 334 -8.04 -0.01 7.38
N LEU A 335 -8.44 0.93 6.51
CA LEU A 335 -9.75 0.90 5.86
C LEU A 335 -9.93 -0.34 5.00
N SER A 336 -8.89 -0.75 4.28
CA SER A 336 -8.95 -1.94 3.42
C SER A 336 -9.21 -3.19 4.26
N ALA A 337 -8.51 -3.36 5.39
CA ALA A 337 -8.74 -4.46 6.30
C ALA A 337 -10.20 -4.47 6.80
N ILE A 338 -10.69 -3.32 7.30
CA ILE A 338 -12.06 -3.19 7.81
C ILE A 338 -13.11 -3.49 6.74
N PHE A 339 -12.97 -2.92 5.54
CA PHE A 339 -13.97 -3.09 4.49
C PHE A 339 -13.91 -4.48 3.84
N VAL A 340 -12.73 -5.11 3.74
CA VAL A 340 -12.62 -6.53 3.37
C VAL A 340 -13.31 -7.41 4.40
N GLU A 341 -13.15 -7.13 5.69
CA GLU A 341 -13.90 -7.82 6.75
C GLU A 341 -15.41 -7.58 6.65
N ALA A 342 -15.82 -6.37 6.29
CA ALA A 342 -17.22 -6.01 6.05
C ALA A 342 -17.79 -6.55 4.71
N GLY A 343 -17.01 -7.28 3.92
CA GLY A 343 -17.47 -7.94 2.70
C GLY A 343 -17.47 -7.07 1.43
N VAL A 344 -16.68 -5.99 1.40
CA VAL A 344 -16.53 -5.12 0.23
C VAL A 344 -15.62 -5.75 -0.82
N SER A 345 -16.08 -5.76 -2.08
CA SER A 345 -15.36 -6.36 -3.21
C SER A 345 -14.73 -5.33 -4.14
N VAL A 346 -15.14 -4.06 -4.06
CA VAL A 346 -14.61 -2.98 -4.88
C VAL A 346 -14.26 -1.78 -4.00
N PHE A 347 -13.03 -1.29 -4.10
CA PHE A 347 -12.65 0.01 -3.55
C PHE A 347 -12.64 1.06 -4.64
N LEU A 348 -13.32 2.17 -4.40
CA LEU A 348 -13.21 3.38 -5.21
C LEU A 348 -12.21 4.32 -4.54
N ALA A 349 -11.17 4.71 -5.28
CA ALA A 349 -10.10 5.59 -4.81
C ALA A 349 -9.85 6.72 -5.81
N THR A 350 -9.51 7.89 -5.29
CA THR A 350 -9.25 9.14 -6.02
C THR A 350 -7.98 9.82 -5.49
N GLU A 351 -7.35 10.65 -6.31
CA GLU A 351 -6.22 11.51 -5.90
C GLU A 351 -6.66 12.98 -6.01
N ALA A 352 -7.65 13.38 -5.20
CA ALA A 352 -8.29 14.70 -5.31
C ALA A 352 -7.46 15.82 -4.69
N SER A 353 -6.54 15.49 -3.78
CA SER A 353 -5.61 16.44 -3.16
C SER A 353 -4.15 16.04 -3.34
N ARG A 354 -3.25 17.01 -3.19
CA ARG A 354 -1.80 16.74 -3.15
C ARG A 354 -1.42 15.75 -2.05
N LYS A 355 -2.12 15.79 -0.91
CA LYS A 355 -1.91 14.87 0.23
C LYS A 355 -2.26 13.43 -0.15
N ALA A 356 -3.27 13.25 -1.00
CA ALA A 356 -3.72 11.94 -1.45
C ALA A 356 -3.08 11.46 -2.75
N SER A 357 -2.06 12.16 -3.27
CA SER A 357 -1.34 11.67 -4.44
C SER A 357 -0.63 10.35 -4.12
N GLY A 358 -0.83 9.35 -4.97
CA GLY A 358 -0.42 7.97 -4.71
C GLY A 358 -1.54 7.06 -4.16
N ALA A 359 -2.65 7.63 -3.66
CA ALA A 359 -3.70 6.87 -2.97
C ALA A 359 -4.30 5.72 -3.80
N ILE A 360 -4.31 5.84 -5.14
CA ILE A 360 -4.80 4.76 -6.02
C ILE A 360 -3.85 3.56 -5.97
N LEU A 361 -2.53 3.79 -6.09
CA LEU A 361 -1.54 2.73 -5.98
C LEU A 361 -1.54 2.14 -4.56
N GLU A 362 -1.65 2.99 -3.55
CA GLU A 362 -1.76 2.56 -2.15
C GLU A 362 -2.97 1.65 -1.94
N THR A 363 -4.11 2.01 -2.52
CA THR A 363 -5.34 1.21 -2.46
C THR A 363 -5.17 -0.12 -3.17
N LEU A 364 -4.51 -0.17 -4.33
CA LEU A 364 -4.20 -1.41 -5.02
C LEU A 364 -3.30 -2.34 -4.19
N VAL A 365 -2.21 -1.82 -3.66
CA VAL A 365 -1.29 -2.60 -2.82
C VAL A 365 -2.00 -3.08 -1.56
N SER A 366 -2.82 -2.22 -0.94
CA SER A 366 -3.62 -2.55 0.23
C SER A 366 -4.71 -3.58 -0.04
N SER A 367 -5.35 -3.54 -1.20
CA SER A 367 -6.38 -4.49 -1.61
C SER A 367 -5.77 -5.89 -1.79
N LEU A 368 -4.57 -5.97 -2.37
CA LEU A 368 -3.80 -7.22 -2.48
C LEU A 368 -3.38 -7.74 -1.10
N LEU A 369 -2.76 -6.89 -0.29
CA LEU A 369 -2.37 -7.20 1.09
C LEU A 369 -3.54 -7.78 1.89
N SER A 370 -4.70 -7.12 1.84
CA SER A 370 -5.89 -7.53 2.58
C SER A 370 -6.54 -8.80 2.00
N SER A 371 -6.57 -8.94 0.68
CA SER A 371 -7.12 -10.13 0.00
C SER A 371 -6.31 -11.39 0.30
N ILE A 372 -4.98 -11.28 0.24
CA ILE A 372 -4.06 -12.38 0.55
C ILE A 372 -4.21 -12.77 2.04
N ALA A 373 -4.23 -11.79 2.94
CA ALA A 373 -4.40 -12.02 4.36
C ALA A 373 -5.75 -12.70 4.69
N LYS A 374 -6.83 -12.24 4.05
CA LYS A 374 -8.18 -12.81 4.20
C LYS A 374 -8.25 -14.24 3.72
N HIS A 375 -7.72 -14.53 2.52
CA HIS A 375 -7.66 -15.89 1.96
C HIS A 375 -6.95 -16.88 2.89
N ARG A 376 -5.92 -16.41 3.59
CA ARG A 376 -5.12 -17.22 4.52
C ARG A 376 -5.72 -17.32 5.93
N GLY A 377 -6.70 -16.48 6.27
CA GLY A 377 -7.20 -16.37 7.63
C GLY A 377 -6.16 -15.84 8.62
N THR A 378 -5.27 -14.95 8.17
CA THR A 378 -4.23 -14.31 9.01
C THR A 378 -4.39 -12.79 9.03
N PRO A 379 -3.84 -12.10 10.04
CA PRO A 379 -3.71 -10.64 9.96
C PRO A 379 -2.88 -10.21 8.73
N PRO A 380 -3.06 -8.97 8.21
CA PRO A 380 -2.30 -8.42 7.08
C PRO A 380 -0.88 -8.03 7.51
N LYS A 381 -0.11 -9.02 7.96
CA LYS A 381 1.25 -8.88 8.45
C LYS A 381 2.12 -9.97 7.83
N ASP A 382 3.23 -9.55 7.23
CA ASP A 382 4.25 -10.43 6.66
C ASP A 382 3.72 -11.41 5.60
N VAL A 383 2.78 -10.94 4.76
CA VAL A 383 2.20 -11.71 3.63
C VAL A 383 2.94 -11.53 2.30
N GLY A 384 4.07 -10.81 2.30
CA GLY A 384 4.95 -10.59 1.14
C GLY A 384 4.77 -9.25 0.45
N ILE A 385 3.79 -8.46 0.86
CA ILE A 385 3.53 -7.10 0.38
C ILE A 385 3.27 -6.21 1.59
N ASP A 386 3.68 -4.95 1.54
CA ASP A 386 3.38 -3.96 2.56
C ASP A 386 3.28 -2.52 2.02
N LEU A 387 2.86 -1.60 2.89
CA LEU A 387 2.73 -0.16 2.64
C LEU A 387 3.67 0.65 3.55
N LEU A 388 4.81 0.08 3.94
CA LEU A 388 5.77 0.74 4.82
C LEU A 388 6.71 1.64 4.01
N ILE A 389 6.50 2.95 4.08
CA ILE A 389 7.36 3.95 3.42
C ILE A 389 8.33 4.61 4.40
N LEU A 390 7.80 5.15 5.51
CA LEU A 390 8.59 5.93 6.48
C LEU A 390 9.21 5.09 7.60
N LYS A 391 8.74 3.85 7.76
CA LYS A 391 9.16 2.92 8.82
C LYS A 391 9.68 1.65 8.18
N GLU A 392 10.51 0.93 8.91
CA GLU A 392 10.95 -0.41 8.53
C GLU A 392 10.58 -1.43 9.61
N LYS A 393 10.39 -2.68 9.22
CA LYS A 393 9.97 -3.76 10.14
C LYS A 393 11.03 -4.07 11.19
N GLN A 394 12.31 -4.00 10.81
CA GLN A 394 13.46 -4.30 11.66
C GLN A 394 14.62 -3.41 11.25
N ALA A 395 15.33 -2.86 12.23
CA ALA A 395 16.58 -2.16 11.97
C ALA A 395 17.58 -3.12 11.33
N ARG A 396 18.16 -2.71 10.20
CA ARG A 396 19.25 -3.47 9.59
C ARG A 396 20.48 -3.36 10.48
N ALA A 397 20.91 -4.47 11.06
CA ALA A 397 22.13 -4.54 11.85
C ALA A 397 23.36 -4.42 10.92
N TYR A 398 23.71 -3.19 10.56
CA TYR A 398 24.98 -2.88 9.91
C TYR A 398 25.91 -2.26 10.95
N LYS A 399 26.99 -2.97 11.30
CA LYS A 399 28.10 -2.42 12.08
C LYS A 399 29.30 -2.34 11.13
N GLY A 400 29.65 -1.13 10.73
CA GLY A 400 30.91 -0.88 10.01
C GLY A 400 32.09 -1.18 10.92
N ALA A 401 33.26 -1.43 10.31
CA ALA A 401 34.51 -1.48 11.07
C ALA A 401 34.73 -0.12 11.73
N ILE A 402 34.96 -0.11 13.04
CA ILE A 402 35.32 1.08 13.79
C ILE A 402 36.85 1.07 13.90
N ALA A 403 37.50 2.13 13.45
CA ALA A 403 38.94 2.30 13.60
C ALA A 403 39.31 2.55 15.08
N ASP A 404 40.56 2.25 15.46
CA ASP A 404 41.05 2.46 16.84
C ASP A 404 40.90 3.93 17.29
N ARG A 405 41.03 4.87 16.34
CA ARG A 405 40.81 6.29 16.58
C ARG A 405 39.41 6.69 16.14
N VAL A 406 38.58 7.11 17.09
CA VAL A 406 37.26 7.70 16.87
C VAL A 406 37.31 9.19 17.25
N VAL A 407 36.82 10.06 16.36
CA VAL A 407 36.71 11.51 16.60
C VAL A 407 35.24 11.89 16.57
N ASN A 408 34.79 12.60 17.59
CA ASN A 408 33.44 13.14 17.64
C ASN A 408 33.34 14.44 16.83
N ALA A 409 32.48 14.46 15.81
CA ALA A 409 32.33 15.63 14.95
C ALA A 409 31.86 16.89 15.71
N TRP A 410 31.13 16.74 16.82
CA TRP A 410 30.68 17.89 17.64
C TRP A 410 31.80 18.54 18.46
N GLU A 411 32.97 17.90 18.57
CA GLU A 411 34.18 18.45 19.22
C GLU A 411 35.14 19.08 18.21
N THR A 412 34.91 18.89 16.91
CA THR A 412 35.77 19.43 15.86
C THR A 412 35.52 20.93 15.67
N LYS A 413 36.59 21.74 15.70
CA LYS A 413 36.52 23.17 15.43
C LYS A 413 35.99 23.38 14.00
N ARG A 414 34.90 24.15 13.87
CA ARG A 414 34.30 24.48 12.57
C ARG A 414 35.06 25.65 11.96
N GLU A 415 35.49 25.49 10.71
CA GLU A 415 36.01 26.61 9.92
C GLU A 415 34.87 27.60 9.61
N PRO A 416 35.14 28.91 9.55
CA PRO A 416 34.14 29.90 9.18
C PRO A 416 33.68 29.70 7.73
N PHE A 417 32.39 29.92 7.48
CA PHE A 417 31.82 29.86 6.14
C PHE A 417 32.48 30.90 5.23
N THR A 418 32.94 30.45 4.05
CA THR A 418 33.51 31.33 3.03
C THR A 418 32.86 31.01 1.68
N GLN A 419 32.20 31.98 1.06
CA GLN A 419 31.51 31.77 -0.21
C GLN A 419 32.43 31.18 -1.29
N ASP A 420 31.91 30.26 -2.11
CA ASP A 420 32.63 29.75 -3.28
C ASP A 420 32.86 30.87 -4.31
N PRO A 421 34.10 31.09 -4.78
CA PRO A 421 34.41 32.10 -5.79
C PRO A 421 33.63 31.94 -7.11
N ILE A 422 33.16 30.72 -7.42
CA ILE A 422 32.42 30.44 -8.65
C ILE A 422 30.99 31.01 -8.59
N GLY A 423 30.43 31.16 -7.40
CA GLY A 423 29.08 31.67 -7.19
C GLY A 423 28.32 30.89 -6.11
N TYR A 424 27.00 31.01 -6.10
CA TYR A 424 26.14 30.21 -5.21
C TYR A 424 25.16 29.37 -6.02
N LEU A 425 24.81 28.21 -5.47
CA LEU A 425 23.92 27.25 -6.10
C LEU A 425 22.52 27.38 -5.52
N HIS A 426 21.55 27.53 -6.43
CA HIS A 426 20.13 27.49 -6.10
C HIS A 426 19.55 26.17 -6.59
N ILE A 427 18.93 25.43 -5.68
CA ILE A 427 18.35 24.11 -5.94
C ILE A 427 16.85 24.23 -5.79
N TRP A 428 16.10 23.59 -6.69
CA TRP A 428 14.65 23.53 -6.61
C TRP A 428 14.14 22.29 -7.33
N VAL A 429 12.87 21.95 -7.09
CA VAL A 429 12.24 20.77 -7.70
C VAL A 429 10.96 21.18 -8.40
N GLU A 430 10.72 20.61 -9.58
CA GLU A 430 9.50 20.85 -10.34
C GLU A 430 9.25 19.71 -11.32
N ASN A 431 7.99 19.29 -11.46
CA ASN A 431 7.54 18.30 -12.45
C ASN A 431 8.36 17.00 -12.44
N GLY A 432 8.80 16.53 -11.26
CA GLY A 432 9.61 15.32 -11.12
C GLY A 432 11.09 15.47 -11.43
N PHE A 433 11.59 16.69 -11.61
CA PHE A 433 13.00 16.98 -11.84
C PHE A 433 13.61 17.82 -10.72
N ILE A 434 14.91 17.62 -10.51
CA ILE A 434 15.76 18.46 -9.67
C ILE A 434 16.47 19.44 -10.60
N TYR A 435 16.47 20.72 -10.22
CA TYR A 435 17.18 21.77 -10.92
C TYR A 435 18.27 22.34 -10.03
N VAL A 436 19.45 22.55 -10.61
CA VAL A 436 20.60 23.17 -9.95
C VAL A 436 21.06 24.33 -10.81
N THR A 437 20.89 25.55 -10.32
CA THR A 437 21.30 26.76 -11.01
C THR A 437 22.52 27.36 -10.33
N LEU A 438 23.60 27.57 -11.09
CA LEU A 438 24.71 28.40 -10.66
C LEU A 438 24.36 29.86 -10.89
N LEU A 439 24.44 30.66 -9.84
CA LEU A 439 24.28 32.11 -9.90
C LEU A 439 25.59 32.82 -9.57
N LYS A 440 25.91 33.82 -10.40
CA LYS A 440 26.98 34.79 -10.15
C LYS A 440 26.39 36.19 -10.26
N ASP A 441 26.62 37.03 -9.25
CA ASP A 441 26.04 38.38 -9.16
C ASP A 441 24.52 38.41 -9.38
N ARG A 442 23.81 37.42 -8.80
CA ARG A 442 22.36 37.20 -8.92
C ARG A 442 21.85 36.87 -10.33
N LYS A 443 22.75 36.57 -11.28
CA LYS A 443 22.38 36.14 -12.63
C LYS A 443 22.60 34.64 -12.80
N PRO A 444 21.63 33.90 -13.38
CA PRO A 444 21.82 32.49 -13.67
C PRO A 444 22.86 32.32 -14.79
N ILE A 445 23.86 31.48 -14.55
CA ILE A 445 24.95 31.18 -15.50
C ILE A 445 24.69 29.87 -16.22
N LEU A 446 24.33 28.83 -15.45
CA LEU A 446 24.04 27.49 -15.96
C LEU A 446 23.00 26.84 -15.06
N THR A 447 22.02 26.17 -15.67
CA THR A 447 21.05 25.33 -14.95
C THR A 447 21.18 23.90 -15.44
N ILE A 448 21.39 22.99 -14.49
CA ILE A 448 21.31 21.55 -14.69
C ILE A 448 19.89 21.11 -14.35
N ARG A 449 19.31 20.27 -15.21
CA ARG A 449 18.08 19.52 -14.93
C ARG A 449 18.42 18.05 -14.84
N ALA A 450 18.02 17.41 -13.74
CA ALA A 450 18.35 16.03 -13.43
C ALA A 450 17.13 15.28 -12.89
N ARG A 451 17.12 13.96 -13.02
CA ARG A 451 16.06 13.09 -12.50
C ARG A 451 16.31 12.63 -11.07
N ASN A 452 17.57 12.66 -10.63
CA ASN A 452 18.01 12.21 -9.32
C ASN A 452 19.22 13.03 -8.86
N ALA A 453 19.60 12.88 -7.59
CA ALA A 453 20.73 13.60 -7.00
C ALA A 453 22.05 13.25 -7.69
N GLU A 454 22.23 11.99 -8.11
CA GLU A 454 23.45 11.52 -8.76
C GLU A 454 23.75 12.21 -10.09
N GLU A 455 22.76 12.26 -10.98
CA GLU A 455 22.84 13.01 -12.23
C GLU A 455 23.17 14.48 -11.96
N ALA A 456 22.51 15.09 -10.97
CA ALA A 456 22.69 16.49 -10.65
C ALA A 456 24.12 16.83 -10.18
N TYR A 457 24.64 16.13 -9.16
CA TYR A 457 25.97 16.45 -8.63
C TYR A 457 27.08 16.11 -9.63
N ARG A 458 26.94 15.00 -10.39
CA ARG A 458 27.95 14.61 -11.40
C ARG A 458 28.03 15.65 -12.50
N ALA A 459 26.89 16.11 -13.01
CA ALA A 459 26.85 17.17 -14.01
C ALA A 459 27.40 18.49 -13.44
N ALA A 460 27.07 18.85 -12.19
CA ALA A 460 27.55 20.08 -11.57
C ALA A 460 29.09 20.09 -11.44
N ILE A 461 29.68 18.95 -11.07
CA ILE A 461 31.14 18.78 -11.01
C ILE A 461 31.75 18.83 -12.41
N ALA A 462 31.18 18.11 -13.39
CA ALA A 462 31.68 18.08 -14.76
C ALA A 462 31.64 19.45 -15.45
N HIS A 463 30.69 20.30 -15.06
CA HIS A 463 30.57 21.68 -15.54
C HIS A 463 31.23 22.72 -14.62
N HIS A 464 32.07 22.29 -13.66
CA HIS A 464 32.82 23.17 -12.76
C HIS A 464 31.95 24.18 -12.01
N MET A 465 30.75 23.78 -11.56
CA MET A 465 29.83 24.65 -10.81
C MET A 465 30.17 24.78 -9.31
N VAL A 466 31.20 24.07 -8.84
CA VAL A 466 31.75 24.13 -7.47
C VAL A 466 33.28 24.10 -7.51
N SER A 467 33.94 24.87 -6.64
CA SER A 467 35.40 24.86 -6.47
C SER A 467 35.86 24.45 -5.08
N LYS A 468 35.00 24.57 -4.06
CA LYS A 468 35.33 24.21 -2.68
C LYS A 468 34.67 22.89 -2.24
N LEU A 469 35.39 22.12 -1.42
CA LEU A 469 34.93 20.81 -0.94
C LEU A 469 33.72 20.88 0.01
N ASP A 470 33.65 21.90 0.86
CA ASP A 470 32.51 22.14 1.75
C ASP A 470 31.23 22.46 0.95
N HIS A 471 31.36 23.22 -0.14
CA HIS A 471 30.27 23.54 -1.05
C HIS A 471 29.83 22.32 -1.88
N ALA A 472 30.78 21.48 -2.31
CA ALA A 472 30.46 20.19 -2.94
C ALA A 472 29.70 19.26 -1.98
N ALA A 473 30.10 19.21 -0.70
CA ALA A 473 29.40 18.43 0.32
C ALA A 473 27.99 18.98 0.61
N TYR A 474 27.84 20.30 0.70
CA TYR A 474 26.54 20.97 0.86
C TYR A 474 25.60 20.71 -0.33
N LEU A 475 26.13 20.80 -1.55
CA LEU A 475 25.38 20.43 -2.76
C LEU A 475 24.85 19.00 -2.67
N GLY A 476 25.70 18.04 -2.29
CA GLY A 476 25.29 16.65 -2.08
C GLY A 476 24.18 16.50 -1.03
N TYR A 477 24.29 17.23 0.09
CA TYR A 477 23.29 17.21 1.16
C TYR A 477 21.91 17.74 0.71
N GLU A 478 21.88 18.90 0.04
CA GLU A 478 20.64 19.49 -0.46
C GLU A 478 20.03 18.66 -1.60
N LEU A 479 20.84 18.10 -2.50
CA LEU A 479 20.36 17.22 -3.56
C LEU A 479 19.74 15.93 -3.02
N ALA A 480 20.31 15.33 -1.97
CA ALA A 480 19.71 14.17 -1.32
C ALA A 480 18.34 14.50 -0.71
N LYS A 481 18.19 15.70 -0.10
CA LYS A 481 16.87 16.18 0.37
C LYS A 481 15.90 16.42 -0.78
N ALA A 482 16.35 17.02 -1.88
CA ALA A 482 15.52 17.28 -3.05
C ALA A 482 15.00 15.99 -3.70
N GLU A 483 15.87 14.99 -3.85
CA GLU A 483 15.48 13.65 -4.35
C GLU A 483 14.49 12.97 -3.42
N LEU A 484 14.72 13.01 -2.10
CA LEU A 484 13.79 12.44 -1.12
C LEU A 484 12.43 13.17 -1.15
N ALA A 485 12.42 14.49 -1.37
CA ALA A 485 11.19 15.26 -1.52
C ALA A 485 10.39 14.81 -2.75
N LEU A 486 11.05 14.58 -3.89
CA LEU A 486 10.41 14.05 -5.10
C LEU A 486 9.83 12.65 -4.84
N ASN A 487 10.61 11.75 -4.24
CA ASN A 487 10.18 10.38 -3.94
C ASN A 487 8.99 10.31 -2.97
N LEU A 488 8.89 11.27 -2.05
CA LEU A 488 7.78 11.39 -1.09
C LEU A 488 6.66 12.33 -1.55
N ASN A 489 6.76 12.87 -2.78
CA ASN A 489 5.86 13.90 -3.32
C ASN A 489 5.65 15.12 -2.38
N ARG A 490 6.71 15.53 -1.66
CA ARG A 490 6.71 16.68 -0.75
C ARG A 490 7.29 17.92 -1.40
N SER A 491 6.98 19.07 -0.82
CA SER A 491 7.68 20.31 -1.15
C SER A 491 9.12 20.23 -0.66
N TYR A 492 10.02 20.79 -1.46
CA TYR A 492 11.40 21.03 -1.10
C TYR A 492 11.60 22.55 -1.02
N VAL A 493 12.21 22.98 0.08
CA VAL A 493 12.73 24.35 0.26
C VAL A 493 14.18 24.18 0.70
N GLN A 494 15.10 24.81 -0.02
CA GLN A 494 16.52 24.76 0.28
C GLN A 494 16.76 25.28 1.71
N ASP A 495 17.72 24.68 2.41
CA ASP A 495 18.07 24.97 3.82
C ASP A 495 16.99 24.62 4.87
N GLU A 496 15.75 24.34 4.47
CA GLU A 496 14.71 23.86 5.39
C GLU A 496 14.80 22.34 5.63
N PRO A 497 14.41 21.86 6.82
CA PRO A 497 14.30 20.43 7.07
C PRO A 497 13.13 19.83 6.27
N LEU A 498 13.36 18.71 5.58
CA LEU A 498 12.31 18.03 4.82
C LEU A 498 11.19 17.47 5.72
N LEU A 499 11.57 16.94 6.89
CA LEU A 499 10.66 16.38 7.88
C LEU A 499 10.95 16.96 9.26
N THR A 500 9.91 17.50 9.90
CA THR A 500 9.98 17.96 11.28
C THR A 500 9.24 16.98 12.19
N PRO A 501 9.89 16.41 13.23
CA PRO A 501 9.25 15.49 14.16
C PRO A 501 8.00 16.10 14.82
N LEU A 502 6.94 15.29 15.00
CA LEU A 502 5.71 15.73 15.66
C LEU A 502 5.97 16.30 17.06
N SER A 503 6.90 15.70 17.80
CA SER A 503 7.31 16.19 19.12
C SER A 503 7.84 17.62 19.08
N LYS A 504 8.55 18.02 18.03
CA LYS A 504 9.02 19.41 17.86
C LYS A 504 7.91 20.33 17.36
N ARG A 505 7.06 19.85 16.44
CA ARG A 505 5.98 20.66 15.83
C ARG A 505 4.89 21.06 16.83
N PHE A 506 4.55 20.18 17.77
CA PHE A 506 3.41 20.35 18.67
C PHE A 506 3.79 20.41 20.14
N ASP A 507 5.07 20.60 20.48
CA ASP A 507 5.55 20.56 21.87
C ASP A 507 4.75 21.48 22.81
N SER A 508 4.60 22.74 22.40
CA SER A 508 3.86 23.75 23.15
C SER A 508 2.38 23.37 23.33
N VAL A 509 1.71 22.97 22.23
CA VAL A 509 0.29 22.59 22.23
C VAL A 509 0.04 21.39 23.14
N ILE A 510 0.90 20.37 23.06
CA ILE A 510 0.81 19.16 23.89
C ILE A 510 1.03 19.52 25.36
N THR A 511 2.04 20.35 25.64
CA THR A 511 2.37 20.78 27.01
C THR A 511 1.21 21.54 27.65
N ASP A 512 0.60 22.48 26.93
CA ASP A 512 -0.52 23.27 27.41
C ASP A 512 -1.78 22.42 27.59
N TYR A 513 -2.10 21.54 26.64
CA TYR A 513 -3.21 20.59 26.76
C TYR A 513 -3.10 19.71 28.01
N LEU A 514 -1.91 19.12 28.23
CA LEU A 514 -1.64 18.29 29.40
C LEU A 514 -1.68 19.10 30.70
N ARG A 515 -1.27 20.37 30.68
CA ARG A 515 -1.39 21.28 31.84
C ARG A 515 -2.86 21.53 32.20
N VAL A 516 -3.71 21.82 31.22
CA VAL A 516 -5.15 22.03 31.43
C VAL A 516 -5.79 20.79 32.06
N LEU A 517 -5.54 19.60 31.54
CA LEU A 517 -6.09 18.35 32.10
C LEU A 517 -5.67 18.10 33.56
N LYS A 518 -4.42 18.42 33.91
CA LYS A 518 -3.93 18.32 35.30
C LYS A 518 -4.64 19.33 36.23
N ASN A 519 -4.86 20.55 35.76
CA ASN A 519 -5.55 21.59 36.52
C ASN A 519 -7.04 21.29 36.72
N THR A 520 -7.72 20.68 35.73
CA THR A 520 -9.11 20.23 35.87
C THR A 520 -9.24 19.11 36.92
N ARG A 521 -8.27 18.19 37.00
CA ARG A 521 -8.21 17.20 38.07
C ARG A 521 -8.00 17.82 39.45
N ALA A 522 -7.20 18.88 39.56
CA ALA A 522 -7.02 19.61 40.80
C ALA A 522 -8.31 20.33 41.25
N LYS A 523 -9.00 21.02 40.33
CA LYS A 523 -10.28 21.69 40.60
C LYS A 523 -11.40 20.72 41.01
N ASN A 524 -11.49 19.55 40.36
CA ASN A 524 -12.46 18.51 40.72
C ASN A 524 -12.16 17.82 42.06
N LYS A 525 -10.91 17.87 42.52
CA LYS A 525 -10.52 17.34 43.84
C LYS A 525 -10.84 18.33 44.95
N SER A 526 -10.64 19.63 44.73
CA SER A 526 -11.03 20.68 45.69
C SER A 526 -12.54 20.87 45.77
N SER A 527 -13.30 20.72 44.68
CA SER A 527 -14.77 20.77 44.72
C SER A 527 -15.41 19.55 45.42
N ARG A 528 -14.79 18.37 45.34
CA ARG A 528 -15.21 17.19 46.11
C ARG A 528 -14.93 17.32 47.61
N ILE A 529 -13.87 18.03 48.01
CA ILE A 529 -13.58 18.29 49.42
C ILE A 529 -14.60 19.29 50.00
N GLN A 530 -14.94 20.35 49.26
CA GLN A 530 -15.97 21.32 49.67
C GLN A 530 -17.41 20.75 49.69
N ALA A 531 -17.70 19.72 48.89
CA ALA A 531 -19.01 19.04 48.90
C ALA A 531 -19.17 17.98 50.00
N HIS A 532 -18.10 17.67 50.75
CA HIS A 532 -18.15 16.79 51.93
C HIS A 532 -18.09 17.55 53.26
N GLU A 533 -17.85 18.87 53.22
CA GLU A 533 -17.82 19.75 54.40
C GLU A 533 -19.10 20.61 54.55
N ASN A 534 -20.09 20.43 53.66
CA ASN A 534 -21.47 20.89 53.81
C ASN A 534 -22.40 19.68 53.84
#